data_AF-A0A8J2NKF8-F1
#
_entry.id   AF-A0A8J2NKF8-F1
#
_cell.length_a   1.000
_cell.length_b   1.000
_cell.length_c   1.000
_cell.angle_alpha   90.00
_cell.angle_beta   90.00
_cell.angle_gamma   90.00
#
_symmetry.space_group_name_H-M   'P 1'
#
loop_
_entity.id
_entity.type
_entity.pdbx_description
1 polymer ?
#
loop_
_entity_poly.entity_id
_entity_poly.type
_entity_poly.pdbx_seq_one_letter_code
_entity_poly.pdbx_strand_id
1 'polypeptide(L)'
;MAEVVGLVAAGGQFIEESIKITKIARAAREKYRDAPKEIENWQQQVESLKGIVEGIPPSLRDAKEIVSAVDRCKAISNSFLHTFDAIHFSESDSFRHKTWRAAISVLKEGEIRSSFSELEQLKSSLSLHIAVSNLNNGRDTTHTTTLLEDLLSSLNSGYGSDKERCLRALFITDSRSDRDGLITIKGHRTPGTFEWIPQTKQYQDWNTSEMGLLWVSGAPGKGKTVISIFLSELLEVTKSTVIYFFCDNKTASRNSAVNILRGLMSQLIQQHPELLSCPLST
;
A
#
# COMPACT_ATOMS: atom_id res chain seq x y z
N MET A 1 3.52 25.24 -28.61
CA MET A 1 4.93 25.14 -28.13
C MET A 1 5.04 24.81 -26.65
N ALA A 2 4.14 25.24 -25.76
CA ALA A 2 4.21 24.90 -24.33
C ALA A 2 3.86 23.42 -24.00
N GLU A 3 2.92 22.79 -24.72
CA GLU A 3 2.51 21.39 -24.49
C GLU A 3 3.56 20.34 -24.92
N VAL A 4 4.23 20.53 -26.08
CA VAL A 4 5.31 19.65 -26.58
C VAL A 4 6.44 19.49 -25.55
N VAL A 5 6.74 20.55 -24.80
CA VAL A 5 7.79 20.57 -23.77
C VAL A 5 7.36 19.80 -22.53
N GLY A 6 6.05 19.79 -22.22
CA GLY A 6 5.48 19.10 -21.08
C GLY A 6 5.67 17.59 -21.14
N LEU A 7 5.29 16.95 -22.27
CA LEU A 7 5.42 15.50 -22.41
C LEU A 7 6.87 15.02 -22.43
N VAL A 8 7.76 15.75 -23.11
CA VAL A 8 9.18 15.39 -23.17
C VAL A 8 9.82 15.47 -21.78
N ALA A 9 9.46 16.50 -20.99
CA ALA A 9 9.91 16.64 -19.61
C ALA A 9 9.30 15.57 -18.69
N ALA A 10 7.99 15.35 -18.75
CA ALA A 10 7.29 14.37 -17.93
C ALA A 10 7.71 12.93 -18.25
N GLY A 11 7.83 12.59 -19.54
CA GLY A 11 8.29 11.29 -20.00
C GLY A 11 9.76 11.05 -19.64
N GLY A 12 10.64 12.03 -19.85
CA GLY A 12 12.04 11.94 -19.44
C GLY A 12 12.20 11.69 -17.93
N GLN A 13 11.40 12.39 -17.13
CA GLN A 13 11.41 12.21 -15.69
C GLN A 13 10.85 10.84 -15.26
N PHE A 14 9.73 10.39 -15.85
CA PHE A 14 9.21 9.05 -15.61
C PHE A 14 10.23 7.95 -15.97
N ILE A 15 10.98 8.12 -17.06
CA ILE A 15 12.05 7.18 -17.46
C ILE A 15 13.13 7.13 -16.38
N GLU A 16 13.61 8.27 -15.88
CA GLU A 16 14.60 8.30 -14.80
C GLU A 16 14.08 7.60 -13.52
N GLU A 17 12.83 7.86 -13.16
CA GLU A 17 12.19 7.31 -11.97
C GLU A 17 11.95 5.80 -12.11
N SER A 18 11.54 5.34 -13.29
CA SER A 18 11.34 3.91 -13.58
C SER A 18 12.62 3.10 -13.35
N ILE A 19 13.80 3.65 -13.71
CA ILE A 19 15.10 3.02 -13.47
C ILE A 19 15.38 2.90 -11.97
N LYS A 20 15.05 3.93 -11.18
CA LYS A 20 15.21 3.91 -9.71
C LYS A 20 14.28 2.86 -9.09
N ILE A 21 13.01 2.82 -9.51
CA ILE A 21 12.02 1.84 -9.05
C ILE A 21 12.49 0.40 -9.36
N THR A 22 12.96 0.13 -10.58
CA THR A 22 13.46 -1.19 -10.97
C THR A 22 14.68 -1.62 -10.14
N LYS A 23 15.58 -0.68 -9.81
CA LYS A 23 16.73 -0.94 -8.91
C LYS A 23 16.28 -1.28 -7.48
N ILE A 24 15.35 -0.51 -6.91
CA ILE A 24 14.79 -0.74 -5.57
C ILE A 24 14.12 -2.11 -5.51
N ALA A 25 13.30 -2.44 -6.50
CA ALA A 25 12.62 -3.73 -6.61
C ALA A 25 13.62 -4.91 -6.70
N ARG A 26 14.74 -4.74 -7.42
CA ARG A 26 15.77 -5.77 -7.56
C ARG A 26 16.49 -5.99 -6.23
N ALA A 27 16.92 -4.89 -5.60
CA ALA A 27 17.55 -4.92 -4.30
C ALA A 27 16.65 -5.56 -3.24
N ALA A 28 15.34 -5.31 -3.28
CA ALA A 28 14.40 -5.96 -2.38
C ALA A 28 14.31 -7.47 -2.61
N ARG A 29 14.22 -7.90 -3.86
CA ARG A 29 14.07 -9.33 -4.19
C ARG A 29 15.31 -10.17 -3.86
N GLU A 30 16.50 -9.62 -4.08
CA GLU A 30 17.76 -10.29 -3.73
C GLU A 30 17.97 -10.40 -2.22
N LYS A 31 17.39 -9.47 -1.45
CA LYS A 31 17.70 -9.28 -0.03
C LYS A 31 16.66 -9.85 0.93
N TYR A 32 15.40 -9.98 0.51
CA TYR A 32 14.31 -10.48 1.34
C TYR A 32 13.86 -11.89 0.92
N ARG A 33 14.01 -12.87 1.83
CA ARG A 33 13.65 -14.28 1.57
C ARG A 33 12.14 -14.47 1.35
N ASP A 34 11.33 -13.60 1.92
CA ASP A 34 9.86 -13.60 1.83
C ASP A 34 9.32 -12.55 0.84
N ALA A 35 10.18 -11.98 -0.01
CA ALA A 35 9.76 -11.07 -1.07
C ALA A 35 8.69 -11.73 -1.97
N PRO A 36 7.55 -11.06 -2.23
CA PRO A 36 6.53 -11.56 -3.11
C PRO A 36 7.09 -11.74 -4.52
N LYS A 37 6.70 -12.85 -5.16
CA LYS A 37 7.04 -13.12 -6.56
C LYS A 37 6.50 -12.03 -7.50
N GLU A 38 5.47 -11.31 -7.07
CA GLU A 38 4.84 -10.21 -7.81
C GLU A 38 5.78 -9.04 -8.09
N ILE A 39 6.87 -8.89 -7.32
CA ILE A 39 7.90 -7.87 -7.58
C ILE A 39 8.51 -8.04 -8.97
N GLU A 40 8.69 -9.27 -9.45
CA GLU A 40 9.16 -9.50 -10.84
C GLU A 40 8.17 -8.96 -11.85
N ASN A 41 6.88 -9.22 -11.62
CA ASN A 41 5.83 -8.78 -12.50
C ASN A 41 5.79 -7.24 -12.51
N TRP A 42 5.86 -6.60 -11.35
CA TRP A 42 5.95 -5.13 -11.23
C TRP A 42 7.17 -4.54 -11.95
N GLN A 43 8.34 -5.19 -11.85
CA GLN A 43 9.53 -4.78 -12.60
C GLN A 43 9.31 -4.87 -14.11
N GLN A 44 8.76 -5.97 -14.59
CA GLN A 44 8.45 -6.16 -16.01
C GLN A 44 7.42 -5.13 -16.50
N GLN A 45 6.43 -4.80 -15.68
CA GLN A 45 5.43 -3.78 -15.99
C GLN A 45 6.05 -2.40 -16.14
N VAL A 46 6.90 -1.99 -15.20
CA VAL A 46 7.59 -0.69 -15.24
C VAL A 46 8.54 -0.58 -16.43
N GLU A 47 9.30 -1.65 -16.72
CA GLU A 47 10.20 -1.66 -17.89
C GLU A 47 9.42 -1.62 -19.21
N SER A 48 8.28 -2.33 -19.27
CA SER A 48 7.39 -2.29 -20.44
C SER A 48 6.78 -0.90 -20.64
N LEU A 49 6.32 -0.25 -19.58
CA LEU A 49 5.82 1.13 -19.61
C LEU A 49 6.90 2.12 -20.05
N LYS A 50 8.11 1.99 -19.52
CA LYS A 50 9.26 2.80 -19.92
C LYS A 50 9.51 2.67 -21.43
N GLY A 51 9.54 1.46 -21.97
CA GLY A 51 9.70 1.22 -23.41
C GLY A 51 8.58 1.84 -24.26
N ILE A 52 7.33 1.82 -23.76
CA ILE A 52 6.19 2.46 -24.43
C ILE A 52 6.37 3.98 -24.45
N VAL A 53 6.77 4.59 -23.32
CA VAL A 53 6.99 6.04 -23.21
C VAL A 53 8.18 6.51 -24.06
N GLU A 54 9.27 5.74 -24.10
CA GLU A 54 10.42 5.99 -24.98
C GLU A 54 10.04 5.88 -26.47
N GLY A 55 9.13 4.96 -26.80
CA GLY A 55 8.66 4.69 -28.15
C GLY A 55 7.54 5.60 -28.66
N ILE A 56 7.10 6.60 -27.90
CA ILE A 56 6.00 7.49 -28.33
C ILE A 56 6.38 8.26 -29.60
N PRO A 57 5.65 8.07 -30.72
CA PRO A 57 5.90 8.77 -31.97
C PRO A 57 5.80 10.30 -31.82
N PRO A 58 6.62 11.08 -32.55
CA PRO A 58 6.55 12.55 -32.50
C PRO A 58 5.17 13.13 -32.81
N SER A 59 4.40 12.48 -33.70
CA SER A 59 3.05 12.88 -34.10
C SER A 59 2.01 12.79 -32.97
N LEU A 60 2.30 12.01 -31.93
CA LEU A 60 1.42 11.76 -30.80
C LEU A 60 1.80 12.55 -29.55
N ARG A 61 2.86 13.36 -29.62
CA ARG A 61 3.38 14.07 -28.45
C ARG A 61 2.49 15.20 -27.96
N ASP A 62 1.59 15.67 -28.83
CA ASP A 62 0.62 16.73 -28.53
C ASP A 62 -0.77 16.18 -28.19
N ALA A 63 -0.97 14.86 -28.23
CA ALA A 63 -2.25 14.25 -27.89
C ALA A 63 -2.49 14.35 -26.39
N LYS A 64 -3.49 15.15 -26.00
CA LYS A 64 -3.80 15.50 -24.60
C LYS A 64 -3.97 14.27 -23.70
N GLU A 65 -4.51 13.19 -24.23
CA GLU A 65 -4.75 11.93 -23.50
C GLU A 65 -3.42 11.22 -23.19
N ILE A 66 -2.47 11.25 -24.13
CA ILE A 66 -1.13 10.68 -23.96
C ILE A 66 -0.32 11.53 -22.98
N VAL A 67 -0.39 12.86 -23.10
CA VAL A 67 0.25 13.78 -22.14
C VAL A 67 -0.28 13.53 -20.73
N SER A 68 -1.61 13.49 -20.55
CA SER A 68 -2.22 13.25 -19.26
C SER A 68 -1.88 11.87 -18.68
N ALA A 69 -1.79 10.83 -19.51
CA ALA A 69 -1.43 9.49 -19.06
C ALA A 69 0.04 9.42 -18.61
N VAL A 70 0.96 10.05 -19.35
CA VAL A 70 2.38 10.09 -19.00
C VAL A 70 2.64 10.93 -17.76
N ASP A 71 1.95 12.07 -17.59
CA ASP A 71 2.00 12.86 -16.36
C ASP A 71 1.52 12.05 -15.15
N ARG A 72 0.50 11.21 -15.33
CA ARG A 72 -0.01 10.35 -14.28
C ARG A 72 0.94 9.21 -13.93
N CYS A 73 1.58 8.60 -14.93
CA CYS A 73 2.69 7.66 -14.73
C CYS A 73 3.81 8.30 -13.90
N LYS A 74 4.22 9.53 -14.22
CA LYS A 74 5.20 10.31 -13.45
C LYS A 74 4.74 10.57 -12.01
N ALA A 75 3.48 10.97 -11.80
CA ALA A 75 2.97 11.24 -10.46
C ALA A 75 3.00 10.00 -9.56
N ILE A 76 2.60 8.84 -10.11
CA ILE A 76 2.62 7.56 -9.39
C ILE A 76 4.06 7.14 -9.08
N SER A 77 4.98 7.26 -10.05
CA SER A 77 6.40 6.94 -9.85
C SER A 77 7.07 7.83 -8.80
N ASN A 78 6.79 9.13 -8.80
CA ASN A 78 7.27 10.05 -7.76
C ASN A 78 6.75 9.70 -6.38
N SER A 79 5.44 9.43 -6.27
CA SER A 79 4.82 9.02 -5.01
C SER A 79 5.47 7.74 -4.48
N PHE A 80 5.72 6.77 -5.36
CA PHE A 80 6.40 5.53 -5.02
C PHE A 80 7.83 5.79 -4.51
N LEU A 81 8.63 6.58 -5.23
CA LEU A 81 10.00 6.88 -4.82
C LEU A 81 10.07 7.64 -3.51
N HIS A 82 9.22 8.65 -3.30
CA HIS A 82 9.15 9.37 -2.02
C HIS A 82 8.76 8.44 -0.86
N THR A 83 7.84 7.53 -1.12
CA THR A 83 7.42 6.51 -0.16
C THR A 83 8.60 5.59 0.20
N PHE A 84 9.37 5.14 -0.78
CA PHE A 84 10.56 4.31 -0.55
C PHE A 84 11.76 5.07 0.04
N ASP A 85 11.94 6.36 -0.25
CA ASP A 85 12.98 7.20 0.34
C ASP A 85 12.74 7.44 1.85
N ALA A 86 11.48 7.49 2.28
CA ALA A 86 11.13 7.54 3.70
C ALA A 86 11.53 6.27 4.46
N ILE A 87 11.72 5.14 3.78
CA ILE A 87 12.37 3.96 4.33
C ILE A 87 13.88 4.13 4.13
N HIS A 88 14.58 4.65 5.15
CA HIS A 88 16.04 4.72 5.10
C HIS A 88 16.67 3.31 4.93
N PHE A 89 17.07 2.97 3.71
CA PHE A 89 17.96 1.84 3.42
C PHE A 89 19.42 2.29 3.62
N SER A 90 19.85 2.50 4.87
CA SER A 90 21.26 2.84 5.12
C SER A 90 22.17 1.64 4.83
N GLU A 91 23.25 1.82 4.08
CA GLU A 91 24.20 0.77 3.71
C GLU A 91 24.88 0.11 4.93
N SER A 92 24.87 0.79 6.09
CA SER A 92 25.51 0.38 7.34
C SER A 92 24.63 -0.45 8.29
N ASP A 93 23.33 -0.59 8.02
CA ASP A 93 22.42 -1.31 8.91
C ASP A 93 22.73 -2.83 8.83
N SER A 94 22.84 -3.53 9.97
CA SER A 94 23.21 -4.96 9.97
C SER A 94 22.12 -5.80 9.30
N PHE A 95 22.29 -6.03 8.00
CA PHE A 95 21.25 -6.36 7.02
C PHE A 95 20.83 -7.83 6.96
N ARG A 96 20.98 -8.57 8.06
CA ARG A 96 20.53 -9.96 8.14
C ARG A 96 19.28 -10.01 9.01
N HIS A 97 18.15 -10.36 8.39
CA HIS A 97 16.85 -10.71 9.03
C HIS A 97 15.78 -9.61 9.18
N LYS A 98 15.66 -8.62 8.29
CA LYS A 98 14.38 -7.90 8.10
C LYS A 98 13.53 -8.68 7.08
N THR A 99 12.23 -8.85 7.31
CA THR A 99 11.27 -9.46 6.37
C THR A 99 10.71 -8.40 5.42
N TRP A 100 10.39 -8.76 4.18
CA TRP A 100 9.75 -7.85 3.21
C TRP A 100 8.50 -7.19 3.82
N ARG A 101 7.70 -7.97 4.55
CA ARG A 101 6.50 -7.46 5.24
C ARG A 101 6.80 -6.41 6.30
N ALA A 102 7.89 -6.54 7.06
CA ALA A 102 8.27 -5.55 8.07
C ALA A 102 8.82 -4.26 7.45
N ALA A 103 9.45 -4.34 6.28
CA ALA A 103 9.91 -3.16 5.54
C ALA A 103 8.75 -2.38 4.90
N ILE A 104 7.69 -3.08 4.48
CA ILE A 104 6.57 -2.51 3.72
C ILE A 104 5.30 -2.31 4.53
N SER A 105 5.23 -2.78 5.78
CA SER A 105 4.13 -2.42 6.69
C SER A 105 4.01 -0.91 6.88
N VAL A 106 5.12 -0.17 6.77
CA VAL A 106 5.18 1.30 6.76
C VAL A 106 4.55 1.91 5.51
N LEU A 107 4.61 1.22 4.37
CA LEU A 107 4.13 1.72 3.06
C LEU A 107 2.77 1.20 2.66
N LYS A 108 2.11 0.44 3.55
CA LYS A 108 0.80 -0.19 3.30
C LYS A 108 0.82 -0.95 1.97
N GLU A 109 1.14 -2.24 2.00
CA GLU A 109 1.21 -3.11 0.81
C GLU A 109 0.06 -2.92 -0.22
N GLY A 110 -1.14 -2.60 0.25
CA GLY A 110 -2.29 -2.24 -0.59
C GLY A 110 -2.10 -0.99 -1.46
N GLU A 111 -1.42 0.06 -0.97
CA GLU A 111 -1.12 1.27 -1.74
C GLU A 111 -0.10 0.99 -2.87
N ILE A 112 0.90 0.14 -2.59
CA ILE A 112 1.84 -0.34 -3.61
C ILE A 112 1.10 -1.15 -4.68
N ARG A 113 0.27 -2.11 -4.27
CA ARG A 113 -0.53 -2.93 -5.20
C ARG A 113 -1.48 -2.09 -6.04
N SER A 114 -2.15 -1.11 -5.42
CA SER A 114 -3.03 -0.16 -6.12
C SER A 114 -2.26 0.68 -7.14
N SER A 115 -1.07 1.15 -6.77
CA SER A 115 -0.22 1.95 -7.67
C SER A 115 0.23 1.15 -8.89
N PHE A 116 0.67 -0.09 -8.70
CA PHE A 116 1.03 -0.97 -9.82
C PHE A 116 -0.18 -1.39 -10.66
N SER A 117 -1.36 -1.53 -10.06
CA SER A 117 -2.60 -1.75 -10.81
C SER A 117 -2.96 -0.56 -11.69
N GLU A 118 -2.80 0.68 -11.18
CA GLU A 118 -3.06 1.89 -11.95
C GLU A 118 -2.03 2.06 -13.08
N LEU A 119 -0.75 1.74 -12.82
CA LEU A 119 0.27 1.69 -13.88
C LEU A 119 -0.08 0.69 -14.98
N GLU A 120 -0.57 -0.50 -14.66
CA GLU A 120 -0.98 -1.49 -15.67
C GLU A 120 -2.20 -1.01 -16.50
N GLN A 121 -3.13 -0.29 -15.88
CA GLN A 121 -4.25 0.34 -16.59
C GLN A 121 -3.75 1.43 -17.55
N LEU A 122 -2.85 2.30 -17.08
CA LEU A 122 -2.24 3.35 -17.91
C LEU A 122 -1.42 2.75 -19.06
N LYS A 123 -0.70 1.65 -18.83
CA LYS A 123 0.02 0.90 -19.86
C LYS A 123 -0.91 0.39 -20.95
N SER A 124 -2.02 -0.22 -20.54
CA SER A 124 -3.03 -0.76 -21.46
C SER A 124 -3.67 0.37 -22.28
N SER A 125 -3.98 1.50 -21.64
CA SER A 125 -4.50 2.71 -22.30
C SER A 125 -3.51 3.29 -23.30
N LEU A 126 -2.25 3.53 -22.90
CA LEU A 126 -1.21 4.08 -23.78
C LEU A 126 -0.95 3.17 -24.98
N SER A 127 -0.86 1.85 -24.76
CA SER A 127 -0.68 0.87 -25.83
C SER A 127 -1.83 0.91 -26.84
N LEU A 128 -3.07 1.04 -26.35
CA LEU A 128 -4.26 1.16 -27.20
C LEU A 128 -4.25 2.48 -27.99
N HIS A 129 -3.96 3.62 -27.34
CA HIS A 129 -3.86 4.93 -28.01
C HIS A 129 -2.83 4.91 -29.13
N ILE A 130 -1.64 4.36 -28.87
CA ILE A 130 -0.57 4.26 -29.88
C ILE A 130 -0.99 3.32 -31.02
N ALA A 131 -1.56 2.15 -30.71
CA ALA A 131 -2.01 1.20 -31.73
C ALA A 131 -3.10 1.79 -32.63
N VAL A 132 -4.11 2.43 -32.04
CA VAL A 132 -5.22 3.06 -32.77
C VAL A 132 -4.74 4.24 -33.60
N SER A 133 -3.84 5.08 -33.06
CA SER A 133 -3.27 6.18 -33.85
C SER A 133 -2.42 5.68 -35.03
N ASN A 134 -1.68 4.59 -34.86
CA ASN A 134 -0.92 3.99 -35.96
C ASN A 134 -1.85 3.46 -37.07
N LEU A 135 -3.01 2.92 -36.70
CA LEU A 135 -4.06 2.49 -37.64
C LEU A 135 -4.79 3.69 -38.29
N ASN A 136 -4.87 4.82 -37.60
CA ASN A 136 -5.60 6.01 -38.03
C ASN A 136 -4.77 6.99 -38.88
N ASN A 137 -3.52 6.67 -39.22
CA ASN A 137 -2.74 7.41 -40.21
C ASN A 137 -3.40 7.29 -41.61
N GLY A 138 -4.49 8.04 -41.83
CA GLY A 138 -5.17 8.16 -43.13
C GLY A 138 -6.69 8.38 -43.14
N ARG A 139 -7.41 8.49 -42.01
CA ARG A 139 -8.89 8.70 -42.01
C ARG A 139 -9.38 9.67 -40.93
N ASP A 140 -10.43 10.42 -41.27
CA ASP A 140 -11.02 11.59 -40.58
C ASP A 140 -11.47 11.33 -39.12
N THR A 141 -11.19 12.28 -38.22
CA THR A 141 -10.73 12.03 -36.83
C THR A 141 -11.58 12.70 -35.71
N THR A 142 -12.91 12.74 -35.84
CA THR A 142 -13.72 13.45 -34.80
C THR A 142 -14.66 12.55 -33.99
N HIS A 143 -15.15 11.45 -34.57
CA HIS A 143 -16.16 10.60 -33.93
C HIS A 143 -15.57 9.44 -33.10
N THR A 144 -14.41 8.93 -33.50
CA THR A 144 -13.73 7.83 -32.79
C THR A 144 -12.96 8.30 -31.56
N THR A 145 -12.45 9.53 -31.57
CA THR A 145 -11.81 10.19 -30.43
C THR A 145 -12.81 10.48 -29.30
N THR A 146 -14.01 10.96 -29.64
CA THR A 146 -15.09 11.22 -28.65
C THR A 146 -15.61 9.93 -28.01
N LEU A 147 -15.80 8.86 -28.78
CA LEU A 147 -16.20 7.55 -28.23
C LEU A 147 -15.09 6.93 -27.35
N LEU A 148 -13.83 7.21 -27.66
CA LEU A 148 -12.70 6.79 -26.84
C LEU A 148 -12.60 7.60 -25.56
N GLU A 149 -12.79 8.92 -25.57
CA GLU A 149 -12.85 9.72 -24.35
C GLU A 149 -13.98 9.26 -23.41
N ASP A 150 -15.11 8.83 -23.95
CA ASP A 150 -16.24 8.28 -23.18
C ASP A 150 -15.92 6.90 -22.58
N LEU A 151 -15.22 6.04 -23.33
CA LEU A 151 -14.75 4.75 -22.81
C LEU A 151 -13.60 4.90 -21.81
N LEU A 152 -12.71 5.88 -22.02
CA LEU A 152 -11.56 6.15 -21.15
C LEU A 152 -11.99 6.85 -19.86
N SER A 153 -12.99 7.72 -19.89
CA SER A 153 -13.61 8.26 -18.67
C SER A 153 -14.35 7.18 -17.88
N SER A 154 -14.94 6.19 -18.56
CA SER A 154 -15.54 5.01 -17.94
C SER A 154 -14.52 4.03 -17.33
N LEU A 155 -13.26 4.03 -17.80
CA LEU A 155 -12.15 3.26 -17.22
C LEU A 155 -11.39 4.04 -16.14
N ASN A 156 -11.31 5.37 -16.27
CA ASN A 156 -10.74 6.30 -15.28
C ASN A 156 -11.71 6.64 -14.15
N SER A 157 -12.90 6.03 -14.08
CA SER A 157 -13.78 6.05 -12.91
C SER A 157 -13.19 5.24 -11.76
N GLY A 158 -11.91 5.44 -11.43
CA GLY A 158 -11.24 5.02 -10.20
C GLY A 158 -11.75 5.75 -8.95
N TYR A 159 -12.91 6.41 -9.05
CA TYR A 159 -13.76 6.66 -7.92
C TYR A 159 -14.53 5.39 -7.63
N GLY A 160 -13.90 4.53 -6.86
CA GLY A 160 -14.62 3.48 -6.15
C GLY A 160 -15.89 4.04 -5.52
N SER A 161 -16.88 3.17 -5.32
CA SER A 161 -18.12 3.52 -4.62
C SER A 161 -17.82 4.33 -3.34
N ASP A 162 -18.74 5.17 -2.86
CA ASP A 162 -18.50 5.93 -1.62
C ASP A 162 -18.06 5.03 -0.44
N LYS A 163 -18.50 3.76 -0.47
CA LYS A 163 -18.03 2.67 0.38
C LYS A 163 -16.52 2.43 0.29
N GLU A 164 -15.96 2.30 -0.92
CA GLU A 164 -14.52 2.11 -1.14
C GLU A 164 -13.70 3.33 -0.73
N ARG A 165 -14.21 4.54 -0.99
CA ARG A 165 -13.56 5.77 -0.53
C ARG A 165 -13.53 5.84 1.00
N CYS A 166 -14.63 5.50 1.66
CA CYS A 166 -14.73 5.43 3.11
C CYS A 166 -13.76 4.39 3.70
N LEU A 167 -13.74 3.18 3.14
CA LEU A 167 -12.81 2.13 3.56
C LEU A 167 -11.35 2.55 3.41
N ARG A 168 -11.00 3.19 2.29
CA ARG A 168 -9.66 3.73 2.06
C ARG A 168 -9.31 4.83 3.06
N ALA A 169 -10.27 5.69 3.41
CA ALA A 169 -10.09 6.70 4.43
C ALA A 169 -9.96 6.09 5.84
N LEU A 170 -10.64 5.00 6.17
CA LEU A 170 -10.48 4.36 7.48
C LEU A 170 -9.14 3.62 7.61
N PHE A 171 -8.54 3.19 6.51
CA PHE A 171 -7.31 2.41 6.53
C PHE A 171 -6.06 3.23 6.89
N ILE A 172 -5.57 3.05 8.11
CA ILE A 172 -4.33 3.66 8.62
C ILE A 172 -3.12 2.72 8.50
N THR A 173 -3.27 1.47 8.91
CA THR A 173 -2.20 0.46 8.96
C THR A 173 -2.83 -0.92 9.11
N ASP A 174 -2.09 -1.96 8.72
CA ASP A 174 -2.45 -3.33 9.01
C ASP A 174 -1.88 -3.77 10.35
N SER A 175 -2.75 -4.09 11.32
CA SER A 175 -2.32 -4.36 12.70
C SER A 175 -1.56 -5.66 12.85
N ARG A 176 -1.83 -6.66 11.99
CA ARG A 176 -1.03 -7.90 11.94
C ARG A 176 0.38 -7.63 11.45
N SER A 177 0.53 -6.80 10.43
CA SER A 177 1.82 -6.36 9.91
C SER A 177 2.59 -5.51 10.94
N ASP A 178 1.89 -4.66 11.70
CA ASP A 178 2.51 -3.93 12.81
C ASP A 178 3.04 -4.87 13.90
N ARG A 179 2.29 -5.93 14.22
CA ARG A 179 2.74 -6.99 15.14
C ARG A 179 3.98 -7.71 14.62
N ASP A 180 3.96 -8.13 13.36
CA ASP A 180 5.09 -8.82 12.71
C ASP A 180 6.35 -7.94 12.69
N GLY A 181 6.18 -6.64 12.45
CA GLY A 181 7.25 -5.65 12.56
C GLY A 181 7.81 -5.55 13.98
N LEU A 182 6.95 -5.53 15.00
CA LEU A 182 7.38 -5.53 16.40
C LEU A 182 8.09 -6.82 16.81
N ILE A 183 7.65 -7.99 16.34
CA ILE A 183 8.33 -9.28 16.54
C ILE A 183 9.71 -9.24 15.91
N THR A 184 9.83 -8.67 14.70
CA THR A 184 11.11 -8.53 14.00
C THR A 184 12.09 -7.65 14.80
N ILE A 185 11.61 -6.53 15.35
CA ILE A 185 12.44 -5.58 16.10
C ILE A 185 12.80 -6.09 17.50
N LYS A 186 11.86 -6.75 18.19
CA LYS A 186 12.01 -7.21 19.58
C LYS A 186 12.56 -8.63 19.70
N GLY A 187 12.57 -9.38 18.61
CA GLY A 187 12.85 -10.80 18.60
C GLY A 187 11.61 -11.63 18.93
N HIS A 188 11.69 -12.91 18.59
CA HIS A 188 10.64 -13.87 18.91
C HIS A 188 10.61 -14.14 20.42
N ARG A 189 9.40 -14.32 20.96
CA ARG A 189 9.20 -14.78 22.32
C ARG A 189 9.86 -16.14 22.52
N THR A 190 10.63 -16.31 23.60
CA THR A 190 11.12 -17.63 24.01
C THR A 190 9.93 -18.53 24.41
N PRO A 191 9.82 -19.76 23.87
CA PRO A 191 8.76 -20.70 24.25
C PRO A 191 8.65 -20.88 25.78
N GLY A 192 7.44 -21.04 26.31
CA GLY A 192 7.18 -21.10 27.76
C GLY A 192 7.02 -19.73 28.45
N THR A 193 7.43 -18.63 27.81
CA THR A 193 7.34 -17.29 28.43
C THR A 193 5.91 -16.76 28.37
N PHE A 194 5.42 -16.10 29.42
CA PHE A 194 4.08 -15.50 29.53
C PHE A 194 2.90 -16.49 29.54
N GLU A 195 3.15 -17.80 29.48
CA GLU A 195 2.09 -18.83 29.53
C GLU A 195 1.38 -18.90 30.89
N TRP A 196 1.96 -18.28 31.92
CA TRP A 196 1.33 -18.08 33.22
C TRP A 196 0.25 -16.99 33.20
N ILE A 197 0.24 -16.07 32.21
CA ILE A 197 -0.71 -14.94 32.19
C ILE A 197 -2.17 -15.43 32.14
N PRO A 198 -2.55 -16.40 31.28
CA PRO A 198 -3.93 -16.91 31.25
C PRO A 198 -4.35 -17.67 32.51
N GLN A 199 -3.39 -18.05 33.36
CA GLN A 199 -3.63 -18.74 34.63
C GLN A 199 -3.90 -17.75 35.77
N THR A 200 -3.67 -16.45 35.54
CA THR A 200 -3.95 -15.43 36.54
C THR A 200 -5.44 -15.12 36.64
N LYS A 201 -5.91 -14.86 37.87
CA LYS A 201 -7.28 -14.44 38.12
C LYS A 201 -7.64 -13.15 37.37
N GLN A 202 -6.72 -12.19 37.32
CA GLN A 202 -6.92 -10.91 36.64
C GLN A 202 -7.21 -11.08 35.14
N TYR A 203 -6.47 -11.98 34.47
CA TYR A 203 -6.74 -12.29 33.06
C TYR A 203 -8.09 -13.01 32.89
N GLN A 204 -8.40 -13.98 33.75
CA GLN A 204 -9.64 -14.76 33.65
C GLN A 204 -10.88 -13.89 33.88
N ASP A 205 -10.85 -13.03 34.89
CA ASP A 205 -11.91 -12.07 35.18
C ASP A 205 -12.09 -11.09 34.01
N TRP A 206 -10.99 -10.60 33.43
CA TRP A 206 -11.05 -9.73 32.24
C TRP A 206 -11.61 -10.43 31.01
N ASN A 207 -11.16 -11.66 30.73
CA ASN A 207 -11.49 -12.39 29.51
C ASN A 207 -12.92 -12.93 29.47
N THR A 208 -13.58 -13.00 30.63
CA THR A 208 -15.00 -13.41 30.78
C THR A 208 -15.95 -12.23 30.96
N SER A 209 -15.45 -11.03 31.26
CA SER A 209 -16.26 -9.81 31.37
C SER A 209 -16.70 -9.30 30.00
N GLU A 210 -17.94 -8.81 29.90
CA GLU A 210 -18.44 -8.09 28.71
C GLU A 210 -17.78 -6.71 28.55
N MET A 211 -17.45 -6.05 29.66
CA MET A 211 -16.80 -4.75 29.70
C MET A 211 -15.66 -4.79 30.73
N GLY A 212 -14.50 -5.27 30.31
CA GLY A 212 -13.32 -5.43 31.16
C GLY A 212 -12.10 -4.65 30.67
N LEU A 213 -11.27 -4.19 31.60
CA LEU A 213 -9.96 -3.60 31.34
C LEU A 213 -8.84 -4.43 31.99
N LEU A 214 -7.93 -4.96 31.18
CA LEU A 214 -6.68 -5.55 31.66
C LEU A 214 -5.55 -4.54 31.51
N TRP A 215 -5.06 -4.04 32.65
CA TRP A 215 -3.95 -3.09 32.68
C TRP A 215 -2.62 -3.78 32.98
N VAL A 216 -1.75 -3.87 31.97
CA VAL A 216 -0.39 -4.42 32.13
C VAL A 216 0.61 -3.27 32.28
N SER A 217 1.23 -3.18 33.46
CA SER A 217 2.22 -2.14 33.78
C SER A 217 3.57 -2.75 34.17
N GLY A 218 4.63 -1.95 34.08
CA GLY A 218 5.98 -2.38 34.43
C GLY A 218 7.05 -1.40 33.97
N ALA A 219 8.26 -1.52 34.52
CA ALA A 219 9.38 -0.65 34.16
C ALA A 219 9.78 -0.77 32.67
N PRO A 220 10.48 0.24 32.10
CA PRO A 220 11.08 0.12 30.78
C PRO A 220 11.93 -1.16 30.63
N GLY A 221 11.89 -1.79 29.46
CA GLY A 221 12.66 -3.03 29.20
C GLY A 221 12.07 -4.33 29.78
N LYS A 222 10.96 -4.30 30.54
CA LYS A 222 10.36 -5.51 31.15
C LYS A 222 9.46 -6.34 30.22
N GLY A 223 9.61 -6.21 28.91
CA GLY A 223 8.89 -7.05 27.95
C GLY A 223 7.41 -6.70 27.72
N LYS A 224 6.90 -5.55 28.16
CA LYS A 224 5.49 -5.13 27.96
C LYS A 224 5.01 -5.26 26.51
N THR A 225 5.80 -4.78 25.55
CA THR A 225 5.47 -4.90 24.12
C THR A 225 5.37 -6.37 23.68
N VAL A 226 6.23 -7.24 24.20
CA VAL A 226 6.21 -8.68 23.90
C VAL A 226 5.00 -9.36 24.55
N ILE A 227 4.58 -8.90 25.73
CA ILE A 227 3.32 -9.33 26.35
C ILE A 227 2.12 -8.93 25.47
N SER A 228 2.09 -7.71 24.94
CA SER A 228 1.02 -7.28 24.02
C SER A 228 0.95 -8.13 22.75
N ILE A 229 2.11 -8.49 22.18
CA ILE A 229 2.19 -9.44 21.05
C ILE A 229 1.59 -10.79 21.46
N PHE A 230 2.07 -11.38 22.55
CA PHE A 230 1.58 -12.67 23.05
C PHE A 230 0.05 -12.67 23.27
N LEU A 231 -0.48 -11.63 23.90
CA LEU A 231 -1.91 -11.49 24.14
C LEU A 231 -2.69 -11.38 22.82
N SER A 232 -2.19 -10.61 21.84
CA SER A 232 -2.86 -10.48 20.54
C SER A 232 -2.90 -11.82 19.79
N GLU A 233 -1.82 -12.61 19.80
CA GLU A 233 -1.77 -13.93 19.18
C GLU A 233 -2.71 -14.92 19.88
N LEU A 234 -2.70 -14.94 21.22
CA LEU A 234 -3.57 -15.79 22.02
C LEU A 234 -5.05 -15.49 21.77
N LEU A 235 -5.42 -14.20 21.73
CA LEU A 235 -6.81 -13.79 21.54
C LEU A 235 -7.30 -14.10 20.13
N GLU A 236 -6.48 -13.88 19.09
CA GLU A 236 -6.83 -14.25 17.71
C GLU A 236 -7.14 -15.75 17.55
N VAL A 237 -6.54 -16.61 18.39
CA VAL A 237 -6.82 -18.05 18.39
C VAL A 237 -8.07 -18.41 19.21
N THR A 238 -8.38 -17.64 20.25
CA THR A 238 -9.38 -18.01 21.26
C THR A 238 -10.72 -17.28 21.13
N LYS A 239 -10.80 -16.22 20.33
CA LYS A 239 -11.99 -15.36 20.18
C LYS A 239 -12.38 -15.23 18.71
N SER A 240 -13.67 -15.00 18.45
CA SER A 240 -14.22 -14.84 17.09
C SER A 240 -13.88 -13.50 16.44
N THR A 241 -13.82 -12.43 17.24
CA THR A 241 -13.54 -11.07 16.76
C THR A 241 -12.53 -10.44 17.68
N VAL A 242 -11.36 -10.12 17.12
CA VAL A 242 -10.27 -9.46 17.84
C VAL A 242 -9.74 -8.35 16.95
N ILE A 243 -9.73 -7.15 17.51
CA ILE A 243 -9.15 -5.97 16.89
C ILE A 243 -8.18 -5.35 17.89
N TYR A 244 -7.06 -4.86 17.39
CA TYR A 244 -6.02 -4.29 18.23
C TYR A 244 -5.27 -3.20 17.48
N PHE A 245 -4.60 -2.32 18.21
CA PHE A 245 -3.78 -1.28 17.62
C PHE A 245 -2.50 -1.13 18.42
N PHE A 246 -1.36 -1.30 17.76
CA PHE A 246 -0.06 -1.09 18.40
C PHE A 246 0.33 0.38 18.26
N CYS A 247 0.32 1.11 19.37
CA CYS A 247 0.77 2.50 19.40
C CYS A 247 2.31 2.57 19.35
N ASP A 248 2.84 3.48 18.55
CA ASP A 248 4.28 3.78 18.49
C ASP A 248 4.50 5.28 18.46
N ASN A 249 5.13 5.81 19.52
CA ASN A 249 5.37 7.24 19.65
C ASN A 249 6.35 7.80 18.60
N LYS A 250 7.12 6.94 17.94
CA LYS A 250 8.03 7.35 16.85
C LYS A 250 7.33 7.51 15.51
N THR A 251 6.09 7.01 15.39
CA THR A 251 5.35 6.97 14.14
C THR A 251 4.11 7.84 14.26
N ALA A 252 4.10 9.00 13.58
CA ALA A 252 3.02 10.00 13.70
C ALA A 252 1.64 9.46 13.30
N SER A 253 1.57 8.46 12.42
CA SER A 253 0.31 7.78 12.08
C SER A 253 -0.19 6.84 13.18
N ARG A 254 0.65 6.47 14.16
CA ARG A 254 0.37 5.46 15.20
C ARG A 254 0.42 6.01 16.63
N ASN A 255 0.26 7.32 16.79
CA ASN A 255 0.26 7.99 18.11
C ASN A 255 -0.91 8.98 18.30
N SER A 256 -1.93 8.95 17.44
CA SER A 256 -3.11 9.82 17.53
C SER A 256 -4.39 9.02 17.81
N ALA A 257 -5.23 9.53 18.70
CA ALA A 257 -6.53 8.94 19.02
C ALA A 257 -7.41 8.73 17.78
N VAL A 258 -7.40 9.69 16.85
CA VAL A 258 -8.16 9.61 15.59
C VAL A 258 -7.70 8.42 14.75
N ASN A 259 -6.39 8.20 14.66
CA ASN A 259 -5.83 7.12 13.87
C ASN A 259 -6.03 5.75 14.52
N ILE A 260 -5.97 5.69 15.86
CA ILE A 260 -6.31 4.48 16.63
C ILE A 260 -7.75 4.06 16.31
N LEU A 261 -8.71 4.99 16.42
CA LEU A 261 -10.11 4.71 16.12
C LEU A 261 -10.33 4.29 14.66
N ARG A 262 -9.73 5.00 13.70
CA ARG A 262 -9.79 4.64 12.27
C ARG A 262 -9.25 3.22 12.02
N GLY A 263 -8.09 2.89 12.60
CA GLY A 263 -7.49 1.57 12.47
C GLY A 263 -8.34 0.45 13.10
N LEU A 264 -8.96 0.69 14.25
CA LEU A 264 -9.85 -0.27 14.90
C LEU A 264 -11.16 -0.45 14.11
N MET A 265 -11.77 0.65 13.63
CA MET A 265 -12.97 0.59 12.79
C MET A 265 -12.71 -0.13 11.47
N SER A 266 -11.56 0.13 10.83
CA SER A 266 -11.15 -0.56 9.61
C SER A 266 -11.09 -2.07 9.82
N GLN A 267 -10.50 -2.54 10.92
CA GLN A 267 -10.43 -3.97 11.24
C GLN A 267 -11.82 -4.56 11.52
N LEU A 268 -12.65 -3.84 12.28
CA LEU A 268 -13.99 -4.31 12.62
C LEU A 268 -14.84 -4.50 11.36
N ILE A 269 -14.81 -3.53 10.46
CA ILE A 269 -15.53 -3.57 9.19
C ILE A 269 -14.99 -4.68 8.25
N GLN A 270 -13.68 -4.92 8.26
CA GLN A 270 -13.09 -6.01 7.46
C GLN A 270 -13.55 -7.38 7.97
N GLN A 271 -13.71 -7.54 9.28
CA GLN A 271 -14.22 -8.78 9.89
C GLN A 271 -15.74 -8.92 9.75
N HIS A 272 -16.47 -7.80 9.72
CA HIS A 272 -17.93 -7.73 9.66
C HIS A 272 -18.39 -6.73 8.57
N PRO A 273 -18.31 -7.10 7.27
CA PRO A 273 -18.62 -6.20 6.16
C PRO A 273 -20.05 -5.64 6.14
N GLU A 274 -20.98 -6.32 6.81
CA GLU A 274 -22.38 -5.92 7.00
C GLU A 274 -22.53 -4.62 7.80
N LEU A 275 -21.53 -4.24 8.60
CA LEU A 275 -21.54 -2.99 9.35
C LEU A 275 -21.51 -1.75 8.45
N LEU A 276 -21.03 -1.88 7.20
CA LEU A 276 -21.06 -0.79 6.21
C LEU A 276 -22.43 -0.56 5.59
N SER A 277 -23.31 -1.55 5.65
CA SER A 277 -24.69 -1.46 5.15
C SER A 277 -25.68 -0.98 6.20
N CYS A 278 -25.26 -0.81 7.45
CA CYS A 278 -26.13 -0.33 8.51
C CYS A 278 -26.41 1.16 8.28
N PRO A 279 -27.67 1.56 8.00
CA PRO A 279 -28.04 2.95 8.05
C PRO A 279 -27.83 3.39 9.50
N LEU A 280 -26.95 4.37 9.72
CA LEU A 280 -26.90 5.11 10.98
C LEU A 280 -28.29 5.73 11.16
N SER A 281 -29.17 5.00 11.84
CA SER A 281 -30.50 5.45 12.20
C SER A 281 -30.32 6.41 13.37
N THR A 282 -30.04 7.66 13.02
CA THR A 282 -30.24 8.82 13.89
C THR A 282 -31.70 9.25 13.84
#